data_AF-A6JFK1-F1
#
_entry.id   AF-A6JFK1-F1
#
_cell.length_a   1.000
_cell.length_b   1.000
_cell.length_c   1.000
_cell.angle_alpha   90.00
_cell.angle_beta   90.00
_cell.angle_gamma   90.00
#
_symmetry.space_group_name_H-M   'P 1'
#
loop_
_entity.id
_entity.type
_entity.pdbx_description
1 polymer ?
#
loop_
_entity_poly.entity_id
_entity_poly.type
_entity_poly.pdbx_seq_one_letter_code
_entity_poly.pdbx_strand_id
1 'polypeptide(L)'
;MPVRFQRGQIDAFQIEAVSLGNLQKVLLHCEARDKSHYWYCEKVIVKEPGSASESIFTCERWIPFMSQGLMHSEIELYCQEMQTNHPSKIQEEANGLLV
;
A
#
# COMPACT_ATOMS: atom_id res chain seq x y z
N MET A 1 23.89 -0.72 13.40
CA MET A 1 22.59 -0.13 13.02
C MET A 1 21.67 -1.27 12.60
N PRO A 2 20.36 -1.26 12.94
CA PRO A 2 19.44 -2.28 12.45
C PRO A 2 19.42 -2.23 10.92
N VAL A 3 19.53 -3.39 10.29
CA VAL A 3 19.33 -3.51 8.84
C VAL A 3 17.82 -3.43 8.60
N ARG A 4 17.39 -2.44 7.82
CA ARG A 4 15.97 -2.23 7.46
C ARG A 4 15.60 -3.07 6.24
N PHE A 5 14.31 -3.30 6.06
CA PHE A 5 13.71 -3.96 4.90
C PHE A 5 14.14 -5.41 4.72
N GLN A 6 14.27 -6.12 5.85
CA GLN A 6 14.58 -7.54 5.84
C GLN A 6 13.34 -8.39 5.57
N ARG A 7 13.57 -9.60 5.05
CA ARG A 7 12.51 -10.59 4.85
C ARG A 7 11.75 -10.84 6.16
N GLY A 8 10.42 -10.74 6.07
CA GLY A 8 9.52 -11.03 7.20
C GLY A 8 9.48 -9.94 8.28
N GLN A 9 10.05 -8.76 8.01
CA GLN A 9 10.00 -7.62 8.92
C GLN A 9 9.03 -6.54 8.42
N ILE A 10 8.50 -5.78 9.37
CA ILE A 10 7.78 -4.53 9.12
C ILE A 10 8.66 -3.41 9.67
N ASP A 11 9.11 -2.52 8.78
CA ASP A 11 9.90 -1.35 9.15
C ASP A 11 8.99 -0.12 9.27
N ALA A 12 8.91 0.45 10.47
CA ALA A 12 8.14 1.66 10.75
C ALA A 12 9.08 2.84 11.04
N PHE A 13 8.83 3.97 10.39
CA PHE A 13 9.58 5.21 10.57
C PHE A 13 8.69 6.42 10.32
N GLN A 14 9.10 7.58 10.83
CA GLN A 14 8.40 8.84 10.65
C GLN A 14 9.18 9.73 9.68
N ILE A 15 8.45 10.50 8.88
CA ILE A 15 8.97 11.52 7.97
C ILE A 15 8.28 12.83 8.34
N GLU A 16 9.05 13.90 8.49
CA GLU A 16 8.50 15.25 8.66
C GLU A 16 8.08 15.80 7.30
N ALA A 17 6.84 16.28 7.22
CA ALA A 17 6.28 16.88 6.02
C ALA A 17 5.23 17.93 6.39
N VAL A 18 4.87 18.78 5.42
CA VAL A 18 3.65 19.60 5.50
C VAL A 18 2.42 18.71 5.33
N SER A 19 1.23 19.23 5.65
CA SER A 19 -0.01 18.50 5.34
C SER A 19 -0.13 18.30 3.83
N LEU A 20 -0.16 17.03 3.40
CA LEU A 20 -0.27 16.64 2.00
C LEU A 20 -1.72 16.36 1.58
N GLY A 21 -2.68 16.47 2.52
CA GLY A 21 -4.08 16.12 2.27
C GLY A 21 -4.27 14.63 1.96
N ASN A 22 -5.18 14.31 1.03
CA ASN A 22 -5.46 12.94 0.65
C ASN A 22 -4.37 12.38 -0.28
N LEU A 23 -3.55 11.46 0.23
CA LEU A 23 -2.43 10.89 -0.51
C LEU A 23 -2.91 10.04 -1.69
N GLN A 24 -2.42 10.35 -2.89
CA GLN A 24 -2.81 9.68 -4.13
C GLN A 24 -1.83 8.60 -4.57
N LYS A 25 -0.53 8.83 -4.37
CA LYS A 25 0.53 7.92 -4.80
C LYS A 25 1.76 7.99 -3.91
N VAL A 26 2.55 6.93 -3.93
CA VAL A 26 3.92 6.86 -3.39
C VAL A 26 4.86 6.34 -4.47
N LEU A 27 6.10 6.83 -4.48
CA LEU A 27 7.18 6.31 -5.33
C LEU A 27 8.16 5.55 -4.44
N LEU A 28 8.34 4.25 -4.71
CA LEU A 28 9.39 3.46 -4.08
C LEU A 28 10.60 3.39 -5.01
N HIS A 29 11.77 3.68 -4.47
CA HIS A 29 13.06 3.54 -5.14
C HIS A 29 13.96 2.60 -4.33
N CYS A 30 14.59 1.63 -5.00
CA CYS A 30 15.56 0.72 -4.42
C CYS A 30 16.86 0.75 -5.22
N GLU A 31 17.93 1.26 -4.60
CA GLU A 31 19.28 1.20 -5.15
C GLU A 31 19.97 -0.09 -4.69
N ALA A 32 19.82 -1.16 -5.47
CA ALA A 32 20.44 -2.44 -5.20
C ALA A 32 21.68 -2.67 -6.07
N ARG A 33 22.84 -2.90 -5.45
CA ARG A 33 24.11 -3.20 -6.16
C ARG A 33 24.17 -4.62 -6.69
N ASP A 34 23.46 -5.54 -6.04
CA ASP A 34 23.34 -6.94 -6.44
C ASP A 34 21.96 -7.50 -6.03
N LYS A 35 21.67 -8.73 -6.47
CA LYS A 35 20.38 -9.40 -6.23
C LYS A 35 20.09 -9.68 -4.75
N SER A 36 21.09 -9.73 -3.88
CA SER A 36 20.89 -9.98 -2.45
C SER A 36 20.25 -8.79 -1.73
N HIS A 37 20.33 -7.60 -2.33
CA HIS A 37 19.71 -6.37 -1.85
C HIS A 37 18.33 -6.11 -2.45
N TYR A 38 17.80 -7.03 -3.27
CA TYR A 38 16.47 -6.88 -3.83
C TYR A 38 15.46 -7.07 -2.70
N TRP A 39 14.45 -6.21 -2.69
CA TRP A 39 13.44 -6.20 -1.64
C TRP A 39 12.07 -6.53 -2.23
N TYR A 40 11.40 -7.53 -1.65
CA TYR A 40 9.99 -7.75 -1.93
C TYR A 40 9.16 -6.88 -0.98
N CYS A 41 8.43 -5.92 -1.55
CA CYS A 41 7.51 -5.07 -0.82
C CYS A 41 6.08 -5.59 -0.99
N GLU A 42 5.40 -5.94 0.10
CA GLU A 42 3.97 -6.29 0.06
C GLU A 42 3.13 -5.02 -0.12
N LYS A 43 3.26 -4.06 0.80
CA LYS A 43 2.51 -2.81 0.80
C LYS A 43 3.24 -1.73 1.58
N VAL A 44 2.88 -0.48 1.32
CA VAL A 44 3.28 0.70 2.10
C VAL A 44 2.02 1.25 2.78
N ILE A 45 2.13 1.55 4.07
CA ILE A 45 1.04 2.16 4.84
C ILE A 45 1.55 3.51 5.35
N VAL A 46 0.84 4.58 5.01
CA VAL A 46 1.13 5.92 5.51
C VAL A 46 0.03 6.33 6.49
N LYS A 47 0.44 6.77 7.68
CA LYS A 47 -0.47 7.24 8.73
C LYS A 47 -0.05 8.64 9.16
N GLU A 48 -1.01 9.55 9.22
CA GLU A 48 -0.79 10.87 9.80
C GLU A 48 -0.96 10.79 11.33
N PRO A 49 0.01 11.28 12.13
CA PRO A 49 -0.10 11.27 13.58
C PRO A 49 -1.37 11.99 14.05
N GLY A 50 -2.18 11.31 14.87
CA GLY A 50 -3.45 11.85 15.38
C GLY A 50 -4.66 11.66 14.44
N SER A 51 -4.46 11.14 13.23
CA SER A 51 -5.54 10.71 12.34
C SER A 51 -5.86 9.23 12.56
N ALA A 52 -7.15 8.87 12.42
CA ALA A 52 -7.58 7.47 12.40
C ALA A 52 -7.48 6.84 11.00
N SER A 53 -7.16 7.65 9.97
CA SER A 53 -7.12 7.21 8.58
C SER A 53 -5.73 6.68 8.21
N GLU A 54 -5.73 5.60 7.44
CA GLU A 54 -4.52 5.01 6.87
C GLU A 54 -4.63 5.00 5.34
N SER A 55 -3.57 5.43 4.66
CA SER A 55 -3.44 5.28 3.21
C SER A 55 -2.64 4.03 2.90
N ILE A 56 -3.24 3.10 2.14
CA ILE A 56 -2.63 1.81 1.81
C ILE A 56 -2.25 1.80 0.32
N PHE A 57 -0.99 1.48 0.06
CA PHE A 57 -0.41 1.37 -1.28
C PHE A 57 0.13 -0.05 -1.48
N THR A 58 -0.64 -0.88 -2.18
CA THR A 58 -0.26 -2.27 -2.46
C THR A 58 0.83 -2.34 -3.53
N CYS A 59 1.87 -3.14 -3.29
CA CYS A 59 3.02 -3.30 -4.19
C CYS A 59 3.14 -4.73 -4.73
N GLU A 60 3.19 -5.70 -3.82
CA GLU A 60 3.32 -7.15 -4.06
C GLU A 60 4.39 -7.53 -5.10
N ARG A 61 5.52 -6.81 -5.11
CA ARG A 61 6.55 -6.94 -6.15
C ARG A 61 7.95 -6.79 -5.59
N TRP A 62 8.90 -7.42 -6.28
CA TRP A 62 10.34 -7.20 -6.07
C TRP A 62 10.77 -5.84 -6.61
N ILE A 63 11.64 -5.15 -5.88
CA ILE A 63 12.31 -3.93 -6.34
C ILE A 63 13.81 -4.12 -6.09
N PRO A 64 14.67 -3.99 -7.11
CA PRO A 64 14.33 -3.84 -8.53
C PRO A 64 13.60 -5.06 -9.15
N PHE A 65 12.90 -4.84 -10.27
CA PHE A 65 12.33 -5.91 -11.10
C PHE A 65 12.67 -5.75 -12.57
N MET A 66 12.66 -6.86 -13.33
CA MET A 66 12.78 -6.84 -14.78
C MET A 66 11.41 -6.69 -15.43
N SER A 67 11.28 -5.78 -16.38
CA SER A 67 10.11 -5.65 -17.25
C SER A 67 10.56 -5.21 -18.63
N GLN A 68 10.08 -5.87 -19.68
CA GLN A 68 10.42 -5.53 -21.07
C GLN A 68 11.95 -5.44 -21.35
N GLY A 69 12.74 -6.29 -20.70
CA GLY A 69 14.20 -6.30 -20.81
C GLY A 69 14.93 -5.16 -20.07
N LEU A 70 14.19 -4.28 -19.38
CA LEU A 70 14.75 -3.19 -18.58
C LEU A 70 14.66 -3.51 -17.07
N MET A 71 15.70 -3.11 -16.34
CA MET A 71 15.68 -3.11 -14.88
C MET A 71 14.99 -1.86 -14.37
N HIS A 72 13.91 -2.03 -13.61
CA HIS A 72 13.21 -0.96 -12.92
C HIS A 72 13.60 -0.97 -11.44
N SER A 73 14.34 0.04 -11.00
CA SER A 73 14.66 0.30 -9.58
C SER A 73 13.56 1.10 -8.87
N GLU A 74 12.55 1.53 -9.62
CA GLU A 74 11.48 2.40 -9.14
C GLU A 74 10.11 1.85 -9.50
N ILE A 75 9.13 2.10 -8.62
CA ILE A 75 7.73 1.79 -8.86
C ILE A 75 6.82 2.84 -8.22
N GLU A 76 5.89 3.38 -9.01
CA GLU A 76 4.79 4.20 -8.49
C GLU A 76 3.64 3.28 -8.04
N LEU A 77 3.20 3.49 -6.80
CA LEU A 77 2.04 2.82 -6.23
C LEU A 77 0.93 3.86 -6.01
N TYR A 78 -0.29 3.46 -6.31
CA TYR A 78 -1.47 4.31 -6.18
C TYR A 78 -2.27 3.90 -4.95
N CYS A 79 -2.84 4.88 -4.25
CA CYS A 79 -3.64 4.64 -3.05
C CYS A 79 -4.87 3.81 -3.46
N GLN A 80 -5.07 2.67 -2.81
CA GLN A 80 -6.32 1.93 -2.96
C GLN A 80 -7.30 2.49 -1.92
N GLU A 81 -8.26 3.29 -2.37
CA GLU A 81 -9.35 3.71 -1.49
C GLU A 81 -10.07 2.46 -0.98
N MET A 82 -10.14 2.29 0.35
CA MET A 82 -10.94 1.23 0.94
C MET A 82 -12.40 1.49 0.56
N GLN A 83 -12.99 0.60 -0.26
CA GLN A 83 -14.44 0.49 -0.33
C GLN A 83 -14.91 0.08 1.07
N THR A 84 -15.24 1.06 1.90
CA THR A 84 -15.92 0.81 3.16
C THR A 84 -17.23 0.13 2.81
N ASN A 85 -17.37 -1.13 3.23
CA ASN A 85 -18.59 -1.91 3.08
C ASN A 85 -19.78 -1.08 3.57
N HIS A 86 -20.53 -0.48 2.64
CA HIS A 86 -21.92 -0.14 2.92
C HIS A 86 -22.65 -1.47 3.15
N PRO A 87 -23.44 -1.62 4.23
CA PRO A 87 -24.27 -2.80 4.38
C PRO A 87 -25.19 -2.88 3.16
N SER A 88 -25.02 -3.95 2.39
CA SER A 88 -25.90 -4.33 1.29
C SER A 88 -27.34 -4.22 1.79
N LYS A 89 -28.16 -3.40 1.12
CA LYS A 89 -29.61 -3.39 1.35
C LYS A 89 -30.08 -4.85 1.32
N ILE A 90 -30.48 -5.32 2.49
CA ILE A 90 -31.11 -6.62 2.67
C ILE A 90 -32.30 -6.65 1.71
N GLN A 91 -32.38 -7.76 0.97
CA GLN A 91 -33.48 -8.14 0.09
C GLN A 91 -34.79 -8.14 0.90
N GLU A 92 -35.51 -7.03 0.90
CA GLU A 92 -36.86 -6.93 1.42
C GLU A 92 -37.86 -7.08 0.26
N GLU A 93 -37.90 -8.28 -0.34
CA GLU A 93 -39.02 -8.74 -1.17
C GLU A 93 -39.27 -10.23 -0.90
N ALA A 94 -39.53 -10.55 0.37
CA ALA A 94 -40.33 -11.69 0.75
C ALA A 94 -40.99 -11.30 2.07
N ASN A 95 -42.28 -10.93 2.00
CA ASN A 95 -43.31 -11.02 3.06
C ASN A 95 -44.51 -10.08 2.82
N GLY A 96 -44.91 -9.85 1.56
CA GLY A 96 -46.29 -9.41 1.25
C GLY A 96 -47.25 -10.59 1.39
N LEU A 97 -47.54 -11.00 2.63
CA LEU A 97 -48.54 -12.01 2.96
C LEU A 97 -49.93 -11.62 2.45
N LEU A 98 -50.66 -12.64 1.96
CA LEU A 98 -52.10 -12.88 2.16
C LEU A 98 -52.97 -11.68 2.58
N VAL A 99 -53.79 -11.22 1.64
CA VAL A 99 -55.24 -10.98 1.80
C VAL A 99 -55.94 -11.30 0.49
#